data_AF-A0A957WFJ5-F1
#
_entry.id   AF-A0A957WFJ5-F1
#
_cell.length_a   1.000
_cell.length_b   1.000
_cell.length_c   1.000
_cell.angle_alpha   90.00
_cell.angle_beta   90.00
_cell.angle_gamma   90.00
#
_symmetry.space_group_name_H-M   'P 1'
#
loop_
_entity.id
_entity.type
_entity.pdbx_description
1 polymer ?
#
loop_
_entity_poly.entity_id
_entity_poly.type
_entity_poly.pdbx_seq_one_letter_code
_entity_poly.pdbx_strand_id
1 'polypeptide(L)'
;MSYSGTYIQAVEDYARIEQAIIFLRQNFQRQPSLKEVADKIGLSEYHFQRLFSRWAGISPKRFLQFLTIEHAKQLLAQSKSLLEVTYDAGLSGPGRLHDLFVTC
;
A
#
# COMPACT_ATOMS: atom_id res chain seq x y z
N MET A 1 38.35 -6.95 1.68
CA MET A 1 37.49 -8.13 1.87
C MET A 1 36.20 -7.72 2.61
N SER A 2 35.34 -6.90 1.99
CA SER A 2 34.17 -6.28 2.68
C SER A 2 32.81 -6.67 2.10
N TYR A 3 32.77 -7.54 1.08
CA TYR A 3 31.54 -7.90 0.37
C TYR A 3 30.57 -8.78 1.18
N SER A 4 31.09 -9.60 2.11
CA SER A 4 30.27 -10.55 2.88
C SER A 4 29.26 -9.85 3.79
N GLY A 5 29.66 -8.77 4.48
CA GLY A 5 28.78 -8.03 5.39
C GLY A 5 27.65 -7.29 4.67
N THR A 6 27.94 -6.68 3.52
CA THR A 6 26.93 -5.96 2.73
C THR A 6 25.89 -6.90 2.12
N TYR A 7 26.31 -8.10 1.69
CA TYR A 7 25.39 -9.09 1.14
C TYR A 7 24.44 -9.64 2.20
N ILE A 8 24.94 -9.99 3.40
CA ILE A 8 24.11 -10.46 4.52
C ILE A 8 23.07 -9.40 4.90
N GLN A 9 23.48 -8.14 5.01
CA GLN A 9 22.56 -7.05 5.32
C GLN A 9 21.48 -6.87 4.24
N ALA A 10 21.84 -6.98 2.95
CA ALA A 10 20.87 -6.87 1.86
C ALA A 10 19.84 -8.02 1.88
N VAL A 11 20.26 -9.24 2.23
CA VAL A 11 19.37 -10.40 2.38
C VAL A 11 18.41 -10.21 3.55
N GLU A 12 18.90 -9.73 4.70
CA GLU A 12 18.06 -9.42 5.86
C GLU A 12 17.05 -8.31 5.56
N ASP A 13 17.50 -7.23 4.92
CA ASP A 13 16.66 -6.11 4.54
C ASP A 13 15.56 -6.57 3.57
N TYR A 14 15.89 -7.40 2.58
CA TYR A 14 14.91 -8.00 1.67
C TYR A 14 13.86 -8.80 2.43
N ALA A 15 14.27 -9.72 3.31
CA ALA A 15 13.36 -10.54 4.10
C ALA A 15 12.41 -9.70 4.99
N ARG A 16 12.92 -8.62 5.59
CA ARG A 16 12.09 -7.67 6.37
C ARG A 16 11.05 -6.96 5.51
N ILE A 17 11.44 -6.51 4.31
CA ILE A 17 10.51 -5.81 3.41
C ILE A 17 9.47 -6.77 2.82
N GLU A 18 9.86 -8.00 2.48
CA GLU A 18 8.92 -9.06 2.09
C GLU A 18 7.86 -9.29 3.18
N GLN A 19 8.28 -9.46 4.43
CA GLN A 19 7.36 -9.62 5.57
C GLN A 19 6.42 -8.42 5.74
N ALA A 20 6.94 -7.20 5.58
CA ALA A 20 6.13 -5.98 5.64
C ALA A 20 5.08 -5.93 4.52
N ILE A 21 5.45 -6.31 3.29
CA ILE A 21 4.52 -6.38 2.14
C ILE A 21 3.42 -7.41 2.40
N ILE A 22 3.78 -8.62 2.86
CA ILE A 22 2.82 -9.67 3.19
C ILE A 22 1.84 -9.17 4.26
N PHE A 23 2.36 -8.57 5.32
CA PHE A 23 1.53 -8.02 6.39
C PHE A 23 0.56 -6.94 5.87
N LEU A 24 1.05 -5.97 5.09
CA LEU A 24 0.20 -4.94 4.49
C LEU A 24 -0.88 -5.54 3.59
N ARG A 25 -0.55 -6.52 2.74
CA ARG A 25 -1.52 -7.20 1.87
C ARG A 25 -2.59 -7.99 2.62
N GLN A 26 -2.25 -8.58 3.76
CA GLN A 26 -3.21 -9.33 4.58
C GLN A 26 -4.08 -8.41 5.45
N ASN A 27 -3.61 -7.21 5.75
CA ASN A 27 -4.22 -6.34 6.74
C ASN A 27 -4.72 -5.00 6.17
N PHE A 28 -4.61 -4.74 4.86
CA PHE A 28 -4.91 -3.40 4.32
C PHE A 28 -6.32 -2.90 4.65
N GLN A 29 -7.32 -3.79 4.73
CA GLN A 29 -8.70 -3.43 5.04
C GLN A 29 -8.84 -2.76 6.42
N ARG A 30 -8.04 -3.15 7.42
CA ARG A 30 -8.04 -2.53 8.76
C ARG A 30 -7.12 -1.31 8.87
N GLN A 31 -6.51 -0.88 7.76
CA GLN A 31 -5.65 0.31 7.66
C GLN A 31 -4.56 0.36 8.77
N PRO A 32 -3.64 -0.63 8.83
CA PRO A 32 -2.62 -0.69 9.85
C PRO A 32 -1.75 0.57 9.84
N SER A 33 -1.43 1.07 11.04
CA SER A 33 -0.52 2.20 11.21
C SER A 33 0.92 1.85 10.81
N LEU A 34 1.70 2.88 10.47
CA LEU A 34 3.13 2.71 10.17
C LEU A 34 3.87 2.03 11.34
N LYS A 35 3.53 2.43 12.56
CA LYS A 35 4.04 1.87 13.81
C LYS A 35 3.80 0.36 13.91
N GLU A 36 2.58 -0.11 13.68
CA GLU A 36 2.27 -1.54 13.78
C GLU A 36 3.08 -2.39 12.80
N VAL A 37 3.27 -1.89 11.57
CA VAL A 37 4.07 -2.60 10.57
C VAL A 37 5.55 -2.60 10.95
N ALA A 38 6.05 -1.48 11.47
CA ALA A 38 7.43 -1.35 11.93
C ALA A 38 7.72 -2.27 13.13
N ASP A 39 6.81 -2.30 14.11
CA ASP A 39 6.88 -3.18 15.28
C ASP A 39 6.87 -4.67 14.85
N LYS A 40 6.09 -5.03 13.82
CA LYS A 40 6.01 -6.41 13.29
C LYS A 40 7.34 -6.92 12.72
N ILE A 41 8.15 -6.03 12.15
CA ILE A 41 9.45 -6.38 11.51
C ILE A 41 10.65 -5.98 12.38
N GLY A 42 10.42 -5.52 13.60
CA GLY A 42 11.47 -5.15 14.56
C GLY A 42 12.26 -3.89 14.18
N LEU A 43 11.63 -2.92 13.52
CA LEU A 43 12.25 -1.65 13.13
C LEU A 43 11.54 -0.46 13.79
N SER A 44 12.26 0.65 13.93
CA SER A 44 11.62 1.94 14.18
C SER A 44 10.84 2.40 12.95
N GLU A 45 9.82 3.25 13.15
CA GLU A 45 9.01 3.80 12.06
C GLU A 45 9.86 4.51 10.99
N TYR A 46 10.83 5.30 11.43
CA TYR A 46 11.73 6.04 10.53
C TYR A 46 12.61 5.09 9.70
N HIS A 47 13.20 4.05 10.33
CA HIS A 47 14.02 3.07 9.62
C HIS A 47 13.17 2.25 8.65
N PHE A 48 11.99 1.81 9.08
CA PHE A 48 11.06 1.08 8.23
C PHE A 48 10.68 1.91 7.00
N GLN A 49 10.24 3.16 7.18
CA GLN A 49 9.84 4.01 6.06
C GLN A 49 10.96 4.18 5.03
N ARG A 50 12.19 4.43 5.47
CA ARG A 50 13.35 4.58 4.58
C ARG A 50 13.68 3.27 3.87
N LEU A 51 13.73 2.16 4.61
CA LEU A 51 14.09 0.86 4.07
C LEU A 51 13.06 0.39 3.05
N PHE A 52 11.77 0.48 3.39
CA PHE A 52 10.68 0.11 2.50
C PHE A 52 10.69 0.96 1.23
N SER A 53 10.87 2.28 1.34
CA SER A 53 10.90 3.15 0.15
C SER A 53 12.09 2.85 -0.76
N ARG A 54 13.24 2.48 -0.18
CA ARG A 54 14.44 2.08 -0.94
C ARG A 54 14.22 0.80 -1.74
N TRP A 55 13.52 -0.18 -1.17
CA TRP A 55 13.31 -1.49 -1.79
C TRP A 55 12.06 -1.56 -2.68
N ALA A 56 10.95 -0.97 -2.23
CA ALA A 56 9.66 -0.99 -2.94
C ALA A 56 9.47 0.20 -3.90
N GLY A 57 10.33 1.22 -3.84
CA GLY A 57 10.26 2.43 -4.68
C GLY A 57 9.17 3.43 -4.28
N ILE A 58 8.30 3.09 -3.32
CA ILE A 58 7.24 3.94 -2.79
C ILE A 58 7.15 3.83 -1.27
N SER A 59 6.53 4.81 -0.60
CA SER A 59 6.35 4.77 0.84
C SER A 59 5.35 3.68 1.27
N PRO A 60 5.45 3.14 2.50
CA PRO A 60 4.48 2.19 3.04
C PRO A 60 3.04 2.69 2.98
N LYS A 61 2.84 3.98 3.28
CA LYS A 61 1.53 4.63 3.19
C LYS A 61 0.97 4.60 1.77
N ARG A 62 1.80 4.91 0.76
CA ARG A 62 1.38 4.89 -0.64
C ARG A 62 1.08 3.48 -1.12
N PHE A 63 1.84 2.49 -0.66
CA PHE A 63 1.57 1.08 -0.95
C PHE A 63 0.22 0.63 -0.36
N LEU A 64 -0.06 0.99 0.90
CA LEU A 64 -1.35 0.71 1.55
C LEU A 64 -2.53 1.37 0.80
N GLN A 65 -2.36 2.62 0.36
CA GLN A 65 -3.35 3.32 -0.47
C GLN A 65 -3.60 2.58 -1.79
N PHE A 66 -2.55 2.11 -2.46
CA PHE A 66 -2.67 1.34 -3.69
C PHE A 66 -3.49 0.06 -3.48
N LEU A 67 -3.19 -0.73 -2.44
CA LEU A 67 -3.98 -1.93 -2.12
C LEU A 67 -5.46 -1.63 -1.89
N THR A 68 -5.74 -0.51 -1.21
CA THR A 68 -7.10 -0.07 -0.91
C THR A 68 -7.87 0.32 -2.19
N ILE A 69 -7.22 1.07 -3.10
CA ILE A 69 -7.81 1.48 -4.39
C ILE A 69 -8.06 0.27 -5.28
N GLU A 70 -7.10 -0.66 -5.37
CA GLU A 70 -7.27 -1.86 -6.18
C GLU A 70 -8.41 -2.73 -5.67
N HIS A 71 -8.56 -2.85 -4.34
CA HIS A 71 -9.71 -3.54 -3.76
C HIS A 71 -11.03 -2.83 -4.06
N ALA A 72 -11.08 -1.50 -3.95
CA ALA A 72 -12.27 -0.72 -4.30
C ALA A 72 -12.64 -0.91 -5.78
N LYS A 73 -11.67 -0.85 -6.71
CA LYS A 73 -11.90 -1.13 -8.13
C LYS A 73 -12.47 -2.54 -8.36
N GLN A 74 -11.96 -3.54 -7.64
CA GLN A 74 -12.49 -4.91 -7.73
C GLN A 74 -13.94 -4.99 -7.25
N LEU A 75 -14.28 -4.34 -6.14
CA LEU A 75 -15.66 -4.27 -5.65
C LEU A 75 -16.58 -3.57 -6.65
N LEU A 76 -16.12 -2.46 -7.25
CA LEU A 76 -16.85 -1.74 -8.28
C LEU A 76 -17.04 -2.58 -9.55
N ALA A 77 -16.03 -3.35 -9.96
CA ALA A 77 -16.15 -4.28 -11.08
C ALA A 77 -17.10 -5.46 -10.79
N GLN A 78 -17.29 -5.80 -9.51
CA GLN A 78 -18.19 -6.86 -9.04
C GLN A 78 -19.62 -6.33 -8.75
N SER A 79 -19.84 -5.01 -8.75
CA SER A 79 -21.11 -4.36 -8.35
C SER A 79 -21.77 -3.60 -9.51
N LYS A 80 -23.09 -3.71 -9.60
CA LYS A 80 -23.95 -3.33 -10.74
C LYS A 80 -24.11 -1.80 -10.85
N SER A 81 -24.30 -1.32 -12.10
CA SER A 81 -24.73 0.04 -12.49
C SER A 81 -23.91 1.24 -11.97
N LEU A 82 -23.43 2.06 -12.92
CA LEU A 82 -22.68 3.31 -12.73
C LEU A 82 -23.31 4.29 -11.70
N LEU A 83 -24.63 4.20 -11.52
CA LEU A 83 -25.41 5.06 -10.65
C LEU A 83 -25.22 4.75 -9.15
N GLU A 84 -25.06 3.48 -8.77
CA GLU A 84 -24.77 3.08 -7.38
C GLU A 84 -23.33 3.44 -7.00
N VAL A 85 -22.38 3.20 -7.91
CA VAL A 85 -20.96 3.58 -7.77
C VAL A 85 -20.78 5.08 -7.52
N THR A 86 -21.58 5.90 -8.20
CA THR A 86 -21.54 7.36 -8.07
C THR A 86 -21.99 7.81 -6.68
N TYR A 87 -23.05 7.19 -6.14
CA TYR A 87 -23.58 7.52 -4.82
C TYR A 87 -22.71 6.97 -3.68
N ASP A 88 -22.18 5.75 -3.80
CA ASP A 88 -21.28 5.17 -2.80
C ASP A 88 -19.91 5.88 -2.72
N ALA A 89 -19.45 6.45 -3.84
CA ALA A 89 -18.28 7.33 -3.88
C ALA A 89 -18.57 8.76 -3.33
N GLY A 90 -19.79 9.04 -2.88
CA GLY A 90 -20.20 10.33 -2.30
C GLY A 90 -20.35 11.46 -3.31
N LEU A 91 -20.45 11.13 -4.60
CA LEU A 91 -20.52 12.11 -5.67
C LEU A 91 -21.97 12.38 -6.01
N SER A 92 -22.32 13.65 -6.19
CA SER A 92 -23.69 14.06 -6.48
C SER A 92 -24.17 13.66 -7.88
N GLY A 93 -23.31 13.08 -8.73
CA GLY A 93 -23.71 12.57 -10.03
C GLY A 93 -22.57 12.05 -10.92
N PRO A 94 -22.89 11.29 -11.98
CA PRO A 94 -21.91 10.54 -12.78
C PRO A 94 -20.86 11.41 -13.49
N GLY A 95 -21.15 12.69 -13.72
CA GLY A 95 -20.21 13.64 -14.32
C GLY A 95 -18.94 13.88 -13.49
N ARG A 96 -19.03 13.86 -12.15
CA ARG A 96 -17.84 14.01 -11.27
C ARG A 96 -16.92 12.79 -11.31
N LEU A 97 -17.49 11.61 -11.59
CA LEU A 97 -16.72 10.38 -11.74
C LEU A 97 -15.81 10.46 -12.97
N HIS A 98 -16.30 11.05 -14.07
CA HIS A 98 -15.53 11.26 -15.29
C HIS A 98 -14.33 12.20 -15.09
N ASP A 99 -14.51 13.31 -14.37
CA ASP A 99 -13.43 14.27 -14.07
C ASP A 99 -12.31 13.64 -13.21
N LEU A 100 -12.67 12.71 -12.32
CA LEU A 100 -11.75 12.02 -11.42
C LEU A 100 -10.87 10.99 -12.15
N PHE A 101 -11.34 10.47 -13.29
CA PHE A 101 -10.61 9.53 -14.15
C PHE A 101 -9.80 10.22 -15.25
N VAL A 102 -10.20 11.41 -15.71
CA VAL A 102 -9.56 12.09 -16.86
C VAL A 102 -8.48 13.10 -16.44
N THR A 103 -8.43 13.56 -15.18
CA THR A 103 -7.45 14.57 -14.72
C THR A 103 -6.20 13.96 -14.03
N CYS A 104 -5.81 12.74 -14.41
CA CYS A 104 -4.50 12.17 -14.05
C CYS A 104 -3.44 12.51 -15.12
#